data_AF-A0A1N6IMM4-F1
#
_entry.id   AF-A0A1N6IMM4-F1
#
_cell.length_a   1.000
_cell.length_b   1.000
_cell.length_c   1.000
_cell.angle_alpha   90.00
_cell.angle_beta   90.00
_cell.angle_gamma   90.00
#
_symmetry.space_group_name_H-M   'P 1'
#
loop_
_entity.id
_entity.type
_entity.pdbx_description
1 polymer ?
#
loop_
_entity_poly.entity_id
_entity_poly.type
_entity_poly.pdbx_seq_one_letter_code
_entity_poly.pdbx_strand_id
1 'polypeptide(L)' 'MATWDITHYIQECEKCGKKYNVTKHEQPVREKGVFNCQCGHQLECWNGGVDYTFSEIKEQ' A
#
# COMPACT_ATOMS: atom_id res chain seq x y z
N MET A 1 -22.67 0.91 11.57
CA MET A 1 -21.32 0.74 12.14
C MET A 1 -20.42 0.36 10.98
N ALA A 2 -19.57 1.27 10.48
CA ALA A 2 -18.73 0.97 9.33
C ALA A 2 -17.50 0.18 9.79
N THR A 3 -17.56 -1.14 9.69
CA THR A 3 -16.37 -1.98 9.54
C THR A 3 -15.81 -1.68 8.16
N TRP A 4 -14.82 -0.81 8.10
CA TRP A 4 -14.02 -0.63 6.90
C TRP A 4 -13.36 -1.98 6.63
N ASP A 5 -13.60 -2.57 5.47
CA ASP A 5 -12.92 -3.79 5.08
C ASP A 5 -11.44 -3.46 4.90
N ILE A 6 -10.60 -3.98 5.80
CA ILE A 6 -9.16 -3.73 5.81
C ILE A 6 -8.45 -5.02 5.38
N THR A 7 -7.71 -4.95 4.28
CA THR A 7 -6.90 -6.07 3.78
C THR A 7 -5.43 -5.78 4.03
N HIS A 8 -4.71 -6.76 4.59
CA HIS A 8 -3.26 -6.65 4.83
C HIS A 8 -2.52 -7.66 3.96
N TYR A 9 -1.46 -7.22 3.28
CA TYR A 9 -0.59 -8.09 2.51
C TYR A 9 0.84 -7.52 2.46
N ILE A 10 1.80 -8.39 2.19
CA ILE A 10 3.20 -8.00 2.02
C ILE A 10 3.46 -7.82 0.53
N GLN A 11 4.05 -6.69 0.17
CA GLN A 11 4.49 -6.41 -1.19
C GLN A 11 6.01 -6.21 -1.20
N GLU A 12 6.70 -6.94 -2.07
CA GLU A 12 8.13 -6.80 -2.29
C GLU A 12 8.38 -5.91 -3.51
N CYS A 13 9.37 -5.02 -3.40
CA CYS A 13 9.83 -4.23 -4.53
C CYS A 13 10.75 -5.06 -5.43
N GLU A 14 10.32 -5.28 -6.67
CA GLU A 14 11.08 -6.06 -7.66
C GLU A 14 12.48 -5.48 -7.99
N LYS A 15 12.69 -4.17 -7.76
CA LYS A 15 13.98 -3.52 -8.05
C LYS A 15 15.01 -3.60 -6.93
N CYS A 16 14.59 -3.49 -5.67
CA CYS A 16 15.53 -3.40 -4.54
C CYS A 16 15.34 -4.52 -3.51
N GLY A 17 14.35 -5.40 -3.67
CA GLY A 17 14.07 -6.51 -2.76
C GLY A 17 13.53 -6.07 -1.39
N LYS A 18 13.15 -4.80 -1.23
CA LYS A 18 12.56 -4.30 0.03
C LYS A 18 11.12 -4.78 0.16
N LYS A 19 10.74 -5.21 1.36
CA LYS A 19 9.37 -5.65 1.67
C LYS A 19 8.61 -4.56 2.42
N TYR A 20 7.37 -4.36 2.02
CA TYR A 20 6.44 -3.40 2.59
C TYR A 20 5.19 -4.12 3.06
N ASN A 21 4.76 -3.84 4.30
CA ASN A 21 3.43 -4.18 4.76
C ASN A 21 2.45 -3.17 4.16
N VAL A 22 1.56 -3.64 3.31
CA VAL A 22 0.53 -2.85 2.65
C VAL A 22 -0.80 -3.11 3.35
N THR A 23 -1.43 -2.02 3.77
CA THR A 23 -2.78 -2.04 4.36
C THR A 23 -3.72 -1.31 3.41
N LYS A 24 -4.66 -2.04 2.81
CA LYS A 24 -5.71 -1.50 1.96
C LYS A 24 -6.94 -1.20 2.82
N HIS A 25 -7.37 0.04 2.81
CA HIS A 25 -8.61 0.51 3.44
C HIS A 25 -9.66 0.77 2.37
N GLU A 26 -10.80 0.07 2.40
CA GLU A 26 -11.91 0.35 1.48
C GLU A 26 -12.75 1.51 2.00
N GLN A 27 -12.82 2.59 1.23
CA GLN A 27 -13.47 3.85 1.59
C GLN A 27 -14.56 4.24 0.58
N PRO A 28 -15.68 4.87 1.02
CA PRO A 28 -16.71 5.32 0.10
C PRO A 28 -16.27 6.54 -0.74
N VAL A 29 -15.18 7.20 -0.36
CA VAL A 29 -14.60 8.34 -1.06
C VAL A 29 -13.56 7.83 -2.06
N ARG A 30 -13.62 8.35 -3.29
CA ARG A 30 -12.60 8.06 -4.29
C ARG A 30 -11.34 8.86 -4.01
N GLU A 31 -10.23 8.15 -3.87
CA GLU A 31 -8.90 8.72 -3.77
C GLU A 31 -8.00 8.18 -4.88
N LYS A 32 -7.06 9.02 -5.29
CA LYS A 32 -5.96 8.64 -6.17
C LYS A 32 -4.66 8.74 -5.39
N GLY A 33 -3.85 7.71 -5.46
CA GLY A 33 -2.57 7.68 -4.78
C GLY A 33 -1.58 6.83 -5.56
N VAL A 34 -0.31 7.15 -5.35
CA VAL A 34 0.81 6.39 -5.88
C VAL A 34 1.81 6.21 -4.76
N PHE A 35 2.29 4.99 -4.58
CA PHE A 35 3.39 4.72 -3.68
C PHE A 35 4.62 4.31 -4.48
N ASN A 36 5.67 5.09 -4.29
CA ASN A 36 6.98 4.80 -4.84
C ASN A 36 7.86 4.24 -3.73
N CYS A 37 8.48 3.09 -4.01
CA CYS A 37 9.55 2.56 -3.21
C CYS A 37 10.67 3.59 -3.07
N GLN A 38 11.44 3.51 -1.99
CA GLN A 38 12.60 4.39 -1.78
C GLN A 38 13.66 4.31 -2.91
N CYS A 39 13.69 3.22 -3.69
CA CYS A 39 14.56 3.08 -4.85
C CYS A 39 14.05 3.82 -6.11
N GLY A 40 12.88 4.47 -6.04
CA GLY A 40 12.24 5.16 -7.16
C GLY A 40 11.35 4.26 -8.04
N HIS A 41 11.15 2.99 -7.69
CA HIS A 41 10.22 2.11 -8.38
C HIS A 41 8.80 2.30 -7.86
N GLN A 42 7.83 2.44 -8.76
CA GLN A 42 6.42 2.48 -8.39
C GLN A 42 5.98 1.09 -7.92
N LEU A 43 5.57 0.99 -6.66
CA LEU A 43 5.07 -0.25 -6.05
C LEU A 43 3.58 -0.41 -6.31
N GLU A 44 2.81 0.66 -6.13
CA GLU A 44 1.36 0.60 -6.23
C GLU A 44 0.80 1.93 -6.72
N CYS A 45 -0.29 1.87 -7.49
CA CYS A 45 -1.01 3.04 -7.95
C CYS A 45 -2.50 2.74 -7.97
N TRP A 46 -3.28 3.55 -7.26
CA TRP A 46 -4.72 3.35 -7.15
C TRP A 46 -5.50 4.60 -7.52
N ASN A 47 -6.73 4.37 -7.98
CA ASN A 47 -7.70 5.39 -8.28
C ASN A 47 -9.09 4.80 -8.05
N GLY A 48 -9.63 4.95 -6.85
CA GLY A 48 -10.87 4.30 -6.47
C GLY A 48 -11.27 4.57 -5.03
N GLY A 49 -12.30 3.86 -4.57
CA GLY A 49 -12.77 3.91 -3.18
C GLY A 49 -11.85 3.14 -2.23
N VAL A 50 -10.55 3.35 -2.35
CA VAL A 50 -9.53 2.58 -1.64
C VAL A 50 -8.38 3.53 -1.27
N ASP A 51 -7.87 3.38 -0.06
CA ASP A 51 -6.65 4.01 0.42
C ASP A 51 -5.63 2.92 0.79
N TYR A 52 -4.34 3.20 0.62
CA TYR A 52 -3.28 2.25 0.90
C TYR A 52 -2.22 2.87 1.79
N THR A 53 -1.93 2.21 2.91
CA THR A 53 -0.84 2.57 3.81
C THR A 53 0.32 1.58 3.65
N PHE A 54 1.54 2.10 3.52
CA PHE A 54 2.76 1.32 3.31
C PHE A 54 3.71 1.49 4.49
N SER A 55 4.14 0.38 5.09
CA SER A 55 5.15 0.37 6.16
C SER A 55 6.33 -0.53 5.78
N GLU A 56 7.55 -0.01 5.79
CA GLU A 56 8.75 -0.79 5.50
C GLU A 56 8.96 -1.86 6.58
N ILE A 57 9.14 -3.11 6.18
CA ILE A 57 9.48 -4.22 7.08
C ILE A 57 10.99 -4.16 7.32
N LYS A 58 11.39 -3.72 8.52
CA LYS A 58 12.77 -3.85 8.99
C LYS A 58 12.85 -5.10 9.85
N GLU A 59 13.41 -6.18 9.30
CA GLU A 59 13.87 -7.29 10.16
C GLU A 59 15.02 -6.75 11.01
N GLN A 60 14.83 -6.76 12.34
CA GLN A 60 15.84 -6.38 13.34
C GLN A 60 16.90 -7.46 13.51
#